data_AF-A0A355S3W1-F1
#
_entry.id   AF-A0A355S3W1-F1
#
_cell.length_a   1.000
_cell.length_b   1.000
_cell.length_c   1.000
_cell.angle_alpha   90.00
_cell.angle_beta   90.00
_cell.angle_gamma   90.00
#
_symmetry.space_group_name_H-M   'P 1'
#
loop_
_entity.id
_entity.type
_entity.pdbx_description
1 polymer ?
#
loop_
_entity_poly.entity_id
_entity_poly.type
_entity_poly.pdbx_seq_one_letter_code
_entity_poly.pdbx_strand_id
1 'polypeptide(L)'
;DQFDADIISKGENAVKDKISEIEKQGNDASQKDKELLTILEIAYEMYKRGFKFYNVDIYKSDAVKFLIRDDGLLPPLNSLQGLGVNAAKNIARAREDGEYISIEDLRTRAKVSKTVVEILKNHGCLKGMPETNQLTLF
;
A
#
# COMPACT_ATOMS: atom_id res chain seq x y z
N ASP A 1 4.82 -9.89 -6.71
CA ASP A 1 4.28 -10.13 -5.37
C ASP A 1 2.77 -10.11 -5.50
N GLN A 2 2.08 -11.06 -4.90
CA GLN A 2 0.63 -11.26 -5.07
C GLN A 2 -0.17 -10.65 -3.91
N PHE A 3 0.52 -10.24 -2.84
CA PHE A 3 -0.08 -9.47 -1.76
C PHE A 3 -0.57 -8.12 -2.27
N ASP A 4 -1.77 -7.71 -1.86
CA ASP A 4 -2.34 -6.40 -2.17
C ASP A 4 -2.68 -5.65 -0.88
N ALA A 5 -1.82 -4.70 -0.52
CA ALA A 5 -2.03 -3.86 0.66
C ALA A 5 -3.29 -2.99 0.56
N ASP A 6 -3.76 -2.67 -0.65
CA ASP A 6 -4.96 -1.85 -0.81
C ASP A 6 -6.22 -2.59 -0.37
N ILE A 7 -6.29 -3.89 -0.63
CA ILE A 7 -7.42 -4.72 -0.19
C ILE A 7 -7.26 -5.05 1.30
N ILE A 8 -6.08 -5.52 1.69
CA ILE A 8 -5.87 -6.09 3.03
C ILE A 8 -5.98 -5.01 4.12
N SER A 9 -5.44 -3.80 3.89
CA SER A 9 -5.45 -2.73 4.90
C SER A 9 -6.84 -2.12 5.14
N LYS A 10 -7.84 -2.41 4.29
CA LYS A 10 -9.24 -2.01 4.49
C LYS A 10 -9.94 -2.79 5.62
N GLY A 11 -9.29 -3.82 6.16
CA GLY A 11 -9.73 -4.53 7.36
C GLY A 11 -10.45 -5.84 7.08
N GLU A 12 -10.82 -6.52 8.16
CA GLU A 12 -11.35 -7.89 8.16
C GLU A 12 -12.54 -8.09 7.21
N ASN A 13 -13.52 -7.18 7.23
CA ASN A 13 -14.72 -7.31 6.39
C ASN A 13 -14.37 -7.25 4.90
N ALA A 14 -13.49 -6.33 4.50
CA ALA A 14 -13.06 -6.20 3.11
C ALA A 14 -12.31 -7.46 2.62
N VAL A 15 -11.46 -8.02 3.48
CA VAL A 15 -10.76 -9.28 3.20
C VAL A 15 -11.76 -10.42 3.05
N LYS A 16 -12.70 -10.56 3.97
CA LYS A 16 -13.76 -11.59 3.93
C LYS A 16 -14.61 -11.49 2.67
N ASP A 17 -15.04 -10.28 2.31
CA ASP A 17 -15.86 -10.05 1.12
C ASP A 17 -15.09 -10.44 -0.14
N LYS A 18 -13.78 -10.13 -0.21
CA LYS A 18 -12.94 -10.50 -1.36
C LYS A 18 -12.69 -12.01 -1.44
N ILE A 19 -12.51 -12.68 -0.31
CA ILE A 19 -12.46 -14.16 -0.24
C ILE A 19 -13.74 -14.73 -0.87
N SER A 20 -14.90 -14.30 -0.38
CA SER A 20 -16.20 -14.77 -0.89
C SER A 20 -16.43 -14.45 -2.37
N GLU A 21 -15.90 -13.35 -2.89
CA GLU A 21 -15.94 -13.02 -4.32
C GLU A 21 -15.17 -14.05 -5.15
N ILE A 22 -13.93 -14.38 -4.75
CA ILE A 22 -13.07 -15.32 -5.47
C ILE A 22 -13.63 -16.75 -5.37
N GLU A 23 -14.10 -17.17 -4.18
CA GLU A 23 -14.70 -18.49 -3.99
C GLU A 23 -15.93 -18.71 -4.87
N LYS A 24 -16.77 -17.68 -5.07
CA LYS A 24 -17.95 -17.75 -5.95
C LYS A 24 -17.59 -18.00 -7.42
N GLN A 25 -16.39 -17.64 -7.86
CA GLN A 25 -15.93 -17.94 -9.21
C GLN A 25 -15.61 -19.44 -9.39
N GLY A 26 -15.36 -20.18 -8.30
CA GLY A 26 -15.11 -21.61 -8.34
C GLY A 26 -14.00 -21.99 -9.31
N ASN A 27 -14.33 -22.79 -10.33
CA ASN A 27 -13.37 -23.25 -11.33
C ASN A 27 -12.95 -22.15 -12.33
N ASP A 28 -13.73 -21.07 -12.45
CA ASP A 28 -13.45 -19.95 -13.35
C ASP A 28 -12.45 -18.95 -12.75
N ALA A 29 -12.11 -19.09 -11.46
CA ALA A 29 -11.10 -18.27 -10.81
C ALA A 29 -9.72 -18.43 -11.49
N SER A 30 -9.09 -17.31 -11.83
CA SER A 30 -7.77 -17.33 -12.47
C SER A 30 -6.70 -17.86 -11.51
N GLN A 31 -5.53 -18.25 -12.04
CA GLN A 31 -4.40 -18.64 -11.20
C GLN A 31 -4.00 -17.51 -10.23
N LYS A 32 -4.03 -16.26 -10.69
CA LYS A 32 -3.77 -15.08 -9.85
C LYS A 32 -4.77 -14.94 -8.71
N ASP A 33 -6.06 -15.21 -8.97
CA ASP A 33 -7.09 -15.14 -7.93
C ASP A 33 -6.89 -16.23 -6.88
N LYS A 34 -6.50 -17.45 -7.28
CA LYS A 34 -6.21 -18.55 -6.35
C LYS A 34 -4.98 -18.26 -5.47
N GLU A 35 -3.94 -17.66 -6.03
CA GLU A 35 -2.76 -17.23 -5.27
C GLU A 35 -3.11 -16.08 -4.31
N LEU A 36 -3.93 -15.12 -4.74
CA LEU A 36 -4.43 -14.04 -3.89
C LEU A 36 -5.33 -14.59 -2.76
N LEU A 37 -6.19 -15.56 -3.04
CA LEU A 37 -7.07 -16.19 -2.06
C LEU A 37 -6.27 -16.76 -0.89
N THR A 38 -5.19 -17.49 -1.18
CA THR A 38 -4.29 -18.03 -0.15
C THR A 38 -3.75 -16.94 0.78
N ILE A 39 -3.38 -15.78 0.22
CA ILE A 39 -2.88 -14.64 0.99
C ILE A 39 -3.99 -14.00 1.83
N LEU A 40 -5.19 -13.85 1.26
CA LEU A 40 -6.34 -13.28 1.96
C LEU A 40 -6.78 -14.16 3.14
N GLU A 41 -6.73 -15.49 3.01
CA GLU A 41 -7.03 -16.41 4.11
C GLU A 41 -6.06 -16.23 5.28
N ILE A 42 -4.76 -16.08 5.01
CA ILE A 42 -3.75 -15.80 6.04
C ILE A 42 -3.99 -14.42 6.66
N ALA A 43 -4.31 -13.41 5.86
CA ALA A 43 -4.62 -12.08 6.36
C ALA A 43 -5.88 -12.09 7.25
N TYR A 44 -6.91 -12.83 6.85
CA TYR A 44 -8.14 -13.02 7.62
C TYR A 44 -7.87 -13.74 8.94
N GLU A 45 -7.03 -14.77 8.94
CA GLU A 45 -6.58 -15.46 10.14
C GLU A 45 -5.88 -14.51 11.12
N MET A 46 -5.00 -13.63 10.61
CA MET A 46 -4.33 -12.61 11.41
C MET A 46 -5.32 -11.64 12.07
N TYR A 47 -6.36 -11.20 11.35
CA TYR A 47 -7.46 -10.42 11.92
C TYR A 47 -8.22 -11.18 13.02
N LYS A 48 -8.51 -12.47 12.80
CA LYS A 48 -9.17 -13.32 13.81
C LYS A 48 -8.35 -13.53 15.07
N ARG A 49 -7.02 -13.44 14.99
CA ARG A 49 -6.11 -13.47 16.15
C ARG A 49 -6.04 -12.15 16.90
N GLY A 50 -6.74 -11.11 16.45
CA GLY A 50 -6.75 -9.78 17.07
C GLY A 50 -5.61 -8.87 16.63
N PHE A 51 -4.86 -9.24 15.58
CA PHE A 51 -3.88 -8.35 14.95
C PHE A 51 -4.49 -7.65 13.75
N LYS A 52 -3.79 -6.65 13.20
CA LYS A 52 -4.26 -5.92 12.01
C LYS A 52 -3.14 -5.54 11.05
N PHE A 53 -3.53 -5.22 9.82
CA PHE A 53 -2.67 -4.49 8.89
C PHE A 53 -2.99 -2.99 8.96
N TYR A 54 -1.94 -2.18 9.05
CA TYR A 54 -2.02 -0.73 8.92
C TYR A 54 -2.00 -0.33 7.44
N ASN A 55 -2.59 0.82 7.11
CA ASN A 55 -2.38 1.41 5.79
C ASN A 55 -0.90 1.71 5.54
N VAL A 56 -0.49 1.58 4.28
CA VAL A 56 0.85 1.96 3.83
C VAL A 56 1.06 3.44 4.10
N ASP A 57 2.25 3.77 4.61
CA ASP A 57 2.61 5.13 5.01
C ASP A 57 3.94 5.49 4.35
N ILE A 58 3.95 6.54 3.53
CA ILE A 58 5.14 6.97 2.78
C ILE A 58 6.31 7.40 3.67
N TYR A 59 6.07 7.69 4.95
CA TYR A 59 7.11 8.07 5.92
C TYR A 59 7.50 6.93 6.85
N LYS A 60 6.61 5.97 7.10
CA LYS A 60 6.85 4.90 8.10
C LYS A 60 7.07 3.52 7.48
N SER A 61 6.41 3.20 6.36
CA SER A 61 6.57 1.91 5.71
C SER A 61 8.00 1.74 5.19
N ASP A 62 8.54 0.54 5.28
CA ASP A 62 9.76 0.17 4.57
C ASP A 62 9.49 0.08 3.05
N ALA A 63 10.54 0.09 2.24
CA ALA A 63 10.39 -0.10 0.80
C ALA A 63 9.87 -1.50 0.43
N VAL A 64 10.34 -2.55 1.13
CA VAL A 64 10.12 -3.95 0.75
C VAL A 64 9.85 -4.91 1.91
N LYS A 65 9.95 -4.47 3.17
CA LYS A 65 9.74 -5.29 4.35
C LYS A 65 8.48 -4.92 5.12
N PHE A 66 7.75 -5.93 5.60
CA PHE A 66 6.76 -5.70 6.63
C PHE A 66 7.45 -5.28 7.92
N LEU A 67 6.92 -4.25 8.57
CA LEU A 67 7.38 -3.80 9.88
C LEU A 67 6.35 -4.16 10.94
N ILE A 68 6.80 -4.60 12.10
CA ILE A 68 5.92 -4.78 13.26
C ILE A 68 5.58 -3.39 13.81
N ARG A 69 4.30 -3.13 14.02
CA ARG A 69 3.80 -1.89 14.59
C ARG A 69 2.69 -2.20 15.58
N ASP A 70 2.97 -1.97 16.86
CA ASP A 70 2.01 -2.17 17.96
C ASP A 70 1.36 -3.57 17.91
N ASP A 71 0.06 -3.63 17.66
CA ASP A 71 -0.81 -4.79 17.53
C ASP A 71 -0.95 -5.28 16.07
N GLY A 72 0.01 -4.99 15.19
CA GLY A 72 -0.15 -5.27 13.77
C GLY A 72 1.11 -5.19 12.94
N LEU A 73 0.89 -5.21 11.63
CA LEU A 73 1.92 -5.08 10.62
C LEU A 73 1.68 -3.84 9.78
N LEU A 74 2.76 -3.09 9.54
CA LEU A 74 2.80 -2.02 8.56
C LEU A 74 3.36 -2.60 7.24
N PRO A 75 2.54 -2.68 6.18
CA PRO A 75 2.99 -3.20 4.89
C PRO A 75 4.05 -2.29 4.24
N PRO A 76 4.94 -2.86 3.42
CA PRO A 76 5.92 -2.09 2.68
C PRO A 76 5.31 -1.34 1.51
N LEU A 77 6.02 -0.33 0.99
CA LEU A 77 5.54 0.46 -0.16
C LEU A 77 5.30 -0.39 -1.41
N ASN A 78 6.16 -1.38 -1.69
CA ASN A 78 6.04 -2.24 -2.87
C ASN A 78 4.87 -3.25 -2.82
N SER A 79 4.14 -3.29 -1.70
CA SER A 79 2.98 -4.16 -1.52
C SER A 79 1.69 -3.57 -2.10
N LEU A 80 1.73 -2.31 -2.56
CA LEU A 80 0.67 -1.72 -3.38
C LEU A 80 0.83 -2.20 -4.82
N GLN A 81 -0.23 -2.78 -5.39
CA GLN A 81 -0.17 -3.26 -6.77
C GLN A 81 0.18 -2.15 -7.77
N GLY A 82 1.12 -2.44 -8.66
CA GLY A 82 1.67 -1.48 -9.62
C GLY A 82 2.80 -0.59 -9.05
N LEU A 83 3.07 -0.62 -7.75
CA LEU A 83 4.19 0.08 -7.13
C LEU A 83 5.42 -0.85 -7.06
N GLY A 84 6.26 -0.82 -8.10
CA GLY A 84 7.44 -1.67 -8.18
C GLY A 84 8.51 -1.36 -7.13
N VAL A 85 9.38 -2.34 -6.84
CA VAL A 85 10.46 -2.25 -5.84
C VAL A 85 11.36 -1.02 -6.01
N ASN A 86 11.67 -0.63 -7.25
CA ASN A 86 12.51 0.55 -7.49
C ASN A 86 11.80 1.85 -7.11
N ALA A 87 10.52 1.99 -7.41
CA ALA A 87 9.73 3.15 -7.00
C ALA A 87 9.62 3.21 -5.47
N ALA A 88 9.34 2.07 -4.83
CA ALA A 88 9.30 1.95 -3.37
C ALA A 88 10.61 2.39 -2.71
N LYS A 89 11.75 1.89 -3.21
CA LYS A 89 13.08 2.27 -2.72
C LYS A 89 13.38 3.75 -2.93
N ASN A 90 13.01 4.31 -4.08
CA ASN A 90 13.23 5.73 -4.34
C ASN A 90 12.39 6.61 -3.41
N ILE A 91 11.12 6.26 -3.13
CA ILE A 91 10.29 6.98 -2.15
C ILE A 91 10.89 6.87 -0.75
N ALA A 92 11.32 5.66 -0.34
CA ALA A 92 11.91 5.45 0.97
C ALA A 92 13.25 6.17 1.16
N ARG A 93 14.03 6.33 0.07
CA ARG A 93 15.29 7.07 0.08
C ARG A 93 15.06 8.59 0.04
N ALA A 94 14.21 9.06 -0.86
CA ALA A 94 14.01 10.50 -1.05
C ALA A 94 13.43 11.19 0.20
N ARG A 95 12.65 10.47 1.03
CA ARG A 95 12.16 11.01 2.31
C ARG A 95 13.25 11.20 3.37
N GLU A 96 14.42 10.58 3.22
CA GLU A 96 15.56 10.79 4.13
C GLU A 96 16.08 12.22 4.02
N ASP A 97 15.88 12.87 2.86
CA ASP A 97 16.23 14.27 2.61
C ASP A 97 15.19 15.27 3.18
N GLY A 98 14.19 14.78 3.95
CA GLY A 98 13.14 15.59 4.57
C GLY A 98 11.73 15.26 4.06
N GLU A 99 10.72 15.88 4.66
CA GLU A 99 9.32 15.67 4.28
C GLU A 99 9.04 16.13 2.84
N TYR A 100 8.05 15.50 2.20
CA TYR A 100 7.54 15.93 0.90
C TYR A 100 6.58 17.09 1.09
N ILE A 101 6.89 18.23 0.47
CA ILE A 101 6.06 19.44 0.62
C ILE A 101 4.83 19.44 -0.30
N SER A 102 4.84 18.61 -1.35
CA SER A 102 3.72 18.42 -2.28
C SER A 102 3.81 17.10 -3.03
N ILE A 103 2.74 16.74 -3.75
CA ILE A 103 2.72 15.58 -4.64
C ILE A 103 3.72 15.76 -5.80
N GLU A 104 3.87 16.99 -6.30
CA GLU A 104 4.89 17.34 -7.30
C GLU A 104 6.32 17.14 -6.78
N ASP A 105 6.58 17.55 -5.53
CA ASP A 105 7.87 17.36 -4.87
C ASP A 105 8.19 15.88 -4.70
N LEU A 106 7.23 15.09 -4.20
CA LEU A 106 7.36 13.63 -4.11
C LEU A 106 7.68 13.01 -5.46
N ARG A 107 6.95 13.39 -6.51
CA ARG A 107 7.16 12.84 -7.86
C ARG A 107 8.57 13.14 -8.38
N THR A 108 9.05 14.36 -8.14
CA THR A 108 10.34 14.84 -8.62
C THR A 108 11.49 14.21 -7.83
N ARG A 109 11.45 14.24 -6.50
CA ARG A 109 12.51 13.70 -5.63
C ARG A 109 12.59 12.19 -5.68
N ALA A 110 11.45 11.49 -5.61
CA ALA A 110 11.41 10.03 -5.67
C ALA A 110 11.47 9.50 -7.13
N LYS A 111 11.45 10.36 -8.14
CA LYS A 111 11.48 10.00 -9.57
C LYS A 111 10.43 8.94 -9.93
N VAL A 112 9.22 9.09 -9.39
CA VAL A 112 8.12 8.13 -9.60
C VAL A 112 7.18 8.59 -10.71
N SER A 113 6.51 7.63 -11.35
CA SER A 113 5.56 7.92 -12.42
C SER A 113 4.23 8.50 -11.89
N LYS A 114 3.44 9.10 -12.78
CA LYS A 114 2.06 9.52 -12.43
C LYS A 114 1.20 8.34 -11.95
N THR A 115 1.40 7.16 -12.53
CA THR A 115 0.69 5.94 -12.11
C THR A 115 1.02 5.57 -10.66
N VAL A 116 2.29 5.66 -10.24
CA VAL A 116 2.67 5.43 -8.83
C VAL A 116 2.04 6.45 -7.90
N VAL A 117 2.02 7.73 -8.30
CA VAL A 117 1.33 8.79 -7.54
C VAL A 117 -0.15 8.46 -7.37
N GLU A 118 -0.81 8.03 -8.45
CA GLU A 118 -2.23 7.67 -8.43
C GLU A 118 -2.51 6.47 -7.51
N ILE A 119 -1.66 5.44 -7.53
CA ILE A 119 -1.74 4.30 -6.61
C ILE A 119 -1.65 4.76 -5.15
N LEU A 120 -0.65 5.60 -4.83
CA LEU A 120 -0.47 6.15 -3.49
C LEU A 120 -1.66 7.03 -3.06
N LYS A 121 -2.22 7.81 -4.00
CA LYS A 121 -3.38 8.67 -3.74
C LYS A 121 -4.64 7.85 -3.47
N ASN A 122 -4.91 6.83 -4.28
CA ASN A 122 -6.07 5.94 -4.12
C ASN A 122 -6.02 5.13 -2.83
N HIS A 123 -4.82 4.69 -2.42
CA HIS A 123 -4.63 4.06 -1.13
C HIS A 123 -4.79 5.04 0.07
N GLY A 124 -4.69 6.35 -0.19
CA GLY A 124 -4.80 7.39 0.83
C GLY A 124 -3.46 7.82 1.45
N CYS A 125 -2.32 7.35 0.94
CA CYS A 125 -0.99 7.72 1.43
C CYS A 125 -0.70 9.23 1.33
N LEU A 126 -1.32 9.91 0.36
CA LEU A 126 -1.06 11.32 0.04
C LEU A 126 -2.15 12.26 0.58
N LYS A 127 -3.01 11.77 1.49
CA LYS A 127 -4.12 12.56 2.03
C LYS A 127 -3.60 13.80 2.77
N GLY A 128 -4.10 14.98 2.39
CA GLY A 128 -3.71 16.25 2.98
C GLY A 128 -2.43 16.87 2.40
N MET A 129 -1.76 16.19 1.46
CA MET A 129 -0.63 16.76 0.73
C MET A 129 -1.13 17.67 -0.40
N PRO A 130 -0.60 18.90 -0.56
CA PRO A 130 -0.97 19.77 -1.67
C PRO A 130 -0.45 19.19 -3.01
N GLU A 131 -1.16 19.49 -4.10
CA GLU A 131 -0.80 18.97 -5.43
C GLU A 131 0.53 19.54 -5.95
N THR A 132 0.78 20.84 -5.71
CA THR A 132 1.96 21.57 -6.20
C THR A 132 2.68 22.30 -5.08
N ASN A 133 3.92 22.70 -5.36
CA ASN A 133 4.68 23.58 -4.48
C ASN A 133 4.08 24.98 -4.52
N GLN A 134 3.10 25.28 -3.66
CA GLN A 134 2.67 26.66 -3.49
C GLN A 134 3.70 27.41 -2.65
N LEU A 135 4.50 28.24 -3.32
CA LEU A 135 5.31 29.26 -2.68
C LEU A 135 4.39 30.25 -1.97
N THR A 136 4.23 30.13 -0.66
CA THR A 136 3.77 31.28 0.15
C THR A 136 5.00 32.12 0.45
N LEU A 137 5.30 33.10 -0.41
CA LEU A 137 6.15 34.22 -0.02
C LEU A 137 5.31 35.13 0.88
N PHE A 138 5.71 35.26 2.14
CA PHE A 138 5.37 36.43 2.96
C PHE A 138 6.35 37.55 2.66
#